data_AF-A0A7W8LFI2-F1
#
_entry.id   AF-A0A7W8LFI2-F1
#
_cell.length_a   1.000
_cell.length_b   1.000
_cell.length_c   1.000
_cell.angle_alpha   90.00
_cell.angle_beta   90.00
_cell.angle_gamma   90.00
#
_symmetry.space_group_name_H-M   'P 1'
#
loop_
_entity.id
_entity.type
_entity.pdbx_description
1 polymer ?
#
loop_
_entity_poly.entity_id
_entity_poly.type
_entity_poly.pdbx_seq_one_letter_code
_entity_poly.pdbx_strand_id
1 'polypeptide(L)'
;MTDTAVIDPAEDALYERIRILLFSADLPVQRLESDIDDIGRFTAPDVRSSQLRLIEVMPPLTPAAEAIVRAMIRAYGTELFGRGSANSALRAMIKAGPVSFGQTALTLGPDAPLPERVRPLVAEINRIFERYPESGFSHARYSLSAIGLPVGRDRLPQVHRSVRRGRNLEGSPDSRVVRNNHELRVFRSSI
;
A
#
# COMPACT_ATOMS: atom_id res chain seq x y z
N MET A 1 23.98 -2.39 -12.61
CA MET A 1 24.09 -3.60 -11.77
C MET A 1 22.68 -3.93 -11.33
N THR A 2 22.10 -4.96 -11.93
CA THR A 2 20.78 -5.48 -11.56
C THR A 2 20.90 -6.13 -10.18
N ASP A 3 20.21 -5.55 -9.21
CA ASP A 3 20.01 -6.11 -7.89
C ASP A 3 19.10 -7.33 -8.05
N THR A 4 19.71 -8.49 -8.34
CA THR A 4 19.01 -9.77 -8.36
C THR A 4 18.64 -10.05 -6.92
N ALA A 5 17.46 -9.62 -6.50
CA ALA A 5 16.88 -9.98 -5.22
C ALA A 5 17.03 -11.49 -5.07
N VAL A 6 17.80 -11.94 -4.08
CA VAL A 6 17.97 -13.35 -3.78
C VAL A 6 16.61 -13.87 -3.33
N ILE A 7 15.90 -14.52 -4.26
CA ILE A 7 14.58 -15.07 -3.97
C ILE A 7 14.79 -16.28 -3.07
N ASP A 8 14.13 -16.30 -1.90
CA ASP A 8 14.16 -17.43 -0.98
C ASP A 8 13.43 -18.62 -1.64
N PRO A 9 14.10 -19.76 -1.88
CA PRO A 9 13.48 -20.95 -2.47
C PRO A 9 12.23 -21.43 -1.71
N ALA A 10 12.15 -21.15 -0.40
CA ALA A 10 10.97 -21.45 0.40
C ALA A 10 9.80 -20.51 0.09
N GLU A 11 10.06 -19.22 -0.20
CA GLU A 11 9.03 -18.26 -0.60
C GLU A 11 8.42 -18.64 -1.94
N ASP A 12 9.24 -19.04 -2.93
CA ASP A 12 8.75 -19.44 -4.25
C ASP A 12 7.94 -20.73 -4.22
N ALA A 13 8.33 -21.71 -3.40
CA ALA A 13 7.54 -22.93 -3.22
C ALA A 13 6.16 -22.63 -2.62
N LEU A 14 6.09 -21.69 -1.67
CA LEU A 14 4.82 -21.24 -1.09
C LEU A 14 4.01 -20.42 -2.10
N TYR A 15 4.65 -19.57 -2.90
CA TYR A 15 4.01 -18.79 -3.96
C TYR A 15 3.34 -19.70 -5.00
N GLU A 16 4.06 -20.67 -5.53
CA GLU A 16 3.51 -21.63 -6.51
C GLU A 16 2.38 -22.45 -5.90
N ARG A 17 2.50 -22.87 -4.63
CA ARG A 17 1.41 -23.55 -3.93
C ARG A 17 0.17 -22.68 -3.81
N ILE A 18 0.31 -21.38 -3.50
CA ILE A 18 -0.82 -20.45 -3.43
C ILE A 18 -1.43 -20.22 -4.82
N ARG A 19 -0.62 -20.09 -5.89
CA ARG A 19 -1.13 -19.97 -7.27
C ARG A 19 -1.97 -21.16 -7.67
N ILE A 20 -1.51 -22.38 -7.39
CA ILE A 20 -2.29 -23.60 -7.64
C ILE A 20 -3.63 -23.55 -6.89
N LEU A 21 -3.63 -23.18 -5.61
CA LEU A 21 -4.87 -23.06 -4.83
C LEU A 21 -5.81 -21.97 -5.39
N LEU A 22 -5.24 -20.85 -5.84
CA LEU A 22 -6.01 -19.73 -6.39
C LEU A 22 -6.73 -20.17 -7.67
N PHE A 23 -6.04 -20.85 -8.59
CA PHE A 23 -6.63 -21.28 -9.86
C PHE A 23 -7.51 -22.54 -9.76
N SER A 24 -7.27 -23.39 -8.75
CA SER A 24 -8.04 -24.61 -8.53
C SER A 24 -9.29 -24.43 -7.67
N ALA A 25 -9.50 -23.23 -7.11
CA ALA A 25 -10.69 -22.96 -6.32
C ALA A 25 -11.94 -23.02 -7.22
N ASP A 26 -12.93 -23.81 -6.80
CA ASP A 26 -14.24 -23.89 -7.44
C ASP A 26 -15.06 -22.62 -7.14
N LEU A 27 -14.67 -21.53 -7.78
CA LEU A 27 -15.22 -20.19 -7.62
C LEU A 27 -15.32 -19.49 -8.98
N PRO A 28 -16.19 -18.47 -9.14
CA PRO A 28 -16.27 -17.68 -10.36
C PRO A 28 -14.92 -17.12 -10.76
N VAL A 29 -14.53 -17.32 -12.02
CA VAL A 29 -13.23 -16.88 -12.55
C VAL A 29 -13.10 -15.35 -12.56
N GLN A 30 -14.22 -14.64 -12.74
CA GLN A 30 -14.31 -13.18 -12.76
C GLN A 30 -13.77 -12.51 -11.49
N ARG A 31 -13.74 -13.20 -10.35
CA ARG A 31 -13.12 -12.66 -9.13
C ARG A 31 -11.64 -12.29 -9.31
N LEU A 32 -10.97 -12.92 -10.29
CA LEU A 32 -9.56 -12.70 -10.62
C LEU A 32 -9.35 -11.66 -11.72
N GLU A 33 -10.37 -10.88 -12.09
CA GLU A 33 -10.29 -9.87 -13.15
C GLU A 33 -9.21 -8.81 -12.91
N SER A 34 -8.89 -8.51 -11.65
CA SER A 34 -7.79 -7.60 -11.28
C SER A 34 -6.45 -8.32 -11.07
N ASP A 35 -6.46 -9.65 -11.03
CA ASP A 35 -5.31 -10.47 -10.62
C ASP A 35 -4.59 -11.13 -11.80
N ILE A 36 -5.25 -11.28 -12.95
CA ILE A 36 -4.67 -11.85 -14.17
C ILE A 36 -5.09 -11.05 -15.39
N ASP A 37 -4.16 -10.89 -16.34
CA ASP A 37 -4.47 -10.25 -17.62
C ASP A 37 -5.33 -11.17 -18.50
N ASP A 38 -6.19 -10.54 -19.30
CA ASP A 38 -7.06 -11.21 -20.28
C ASP A 38 -7.94 -12.33 -19.65
N ILE A 39 -8.58 -12.04 -18.51
CA ILE A 39 -9.50 -12.95 -17.82
C ILE A 39 -10.61 -13.47 -18.75
N GLY A 40 -11.04 -12.61 -19.69
CA GLY A 40 -12.13 -12.88 -20.63
C GLY A 40 -11.89 -14.13 -21.47
N ARG A 41 -10.62 -14.44 -21.80
CA ARG A 41 -10.29 -15.66 -22.53
C ARG A 41 -10.73 -16.92 -21.80
N PHE A 42 -10.73 -16.94 -20.46
CA PHE A 42 -11.09 -18.10 -19.64
C PHE A 42 -12.59 -18.22 -19.38
N THR A 43 -13.33 -17.13 -19.52
CA THR A 43 -14.79 -17.07 -19.32
C THR A 43 -15.56 -17.21 -20.64
N ALA A 44 -14.90 -17.15 -21.79
CA ALA A 44 -15.50 -17.40 -23.09
C ALA A 44 -16.05 -18.85 -23.21
N PRO A 45 -17.12 -19.08 -23.99
CA PRO A 45 -17.67 -20.42 -24.22
C PRO A 45 -16.61 -21.41 -24.72
N ASP A 46 -16.48 -22.55 -24.03
CA ASP A 46 -15.52 -23.63 -24.32
C ASP A 46 -16.12 -24.96 -23.83
N VAL A 47 -15.60 -26.08 -24.31
CA VAL A 47 -15.99 -27.43 -23.86
C VAL A 47 -15.43 -27.78 -22.48
N ARG A 48 -14.31 -27.15 -22.08
CA ARG A 48 -13.69 -27.26 -20.77
C ARG A 48 -14.27 -26.23 -19.80
N SER A 49 -14.27 -26.57 -18.51
CA SER A 49 -14.59 -25.60 -17.47
C SER A 49 -13.56 -24.47 -17.43
N SER A 50 -13.98 -23.26 -17.06
CA SER A 50 -13.07 -22.12 -16.91
C SER A 50 -11.92 -22.41 -15.93
N GLN A 51 -12.17 -23.21 -14.89
CA GLN A 51 -11.16 -23.63 -13.91
C GLN A 51 -10.11 -24.55 -14.54
N LEU A 52 -10.53 -25.54 -15.35
CA LEU A 52 -9.59 -26.42 -16.04
C LEU A 52 -8.68 -25.63 -16.97
N ARG A 53 -9.25 -24.64 -17.67
CA ARG A 53 -8.50 -23.74 -18.56
C ARG A 53 -7.47 -22.89 -17.80
N LEU A 54 -7.82 -22.40 -16.61
CA LEU A 54 -6.89 -21.67 -15.75
C LEU A 54 -5.75 -22.54 -15.24
N ILE A 55 -6.04 -23.76 -14.80
CA ILE A 55 -5.03 -24.70 -14.28
C ILE A 55 -4.07 -25.13 -15.39
N GLU A 56 -4.58 -25.41 -16.60
CA GLU A 56 -3.74 -25.83 -17.72
C GLU A 56 -2.77 -24.74 -18.18
N VAL A 57 -3.18 -23.48 -18.15
CA VAL A 57 -2.35 -22.35 -18.59
C VAL A 57 -1.49 -21.79 -17.45
N MET A 58 -2.00 -21.82 -16.21
CA MET A 58 -1.46 -21.13 -15.04
C MET A 58 -0.91 -19.73 -15.38
N PRO A 59 -1.77 -18.78 -15.81
CA PRO A 59 -1.30 -17.45 -16.19
C PRO A 59 -0.50 -16.79 -15.04
N PRO A 60 0.49 -15.95 -15.37
CA PRO A 60 1.15 -15.14 -14.35
C PRO A 60 0.12 -14.22 -13.68
N LEU A 61 0.34 -13.93 -12.40
CA LEU A 61 -0.42 -12.90 -11.71
C LEU A 61 0.04 -11.52 -12.18
N THR A 62 -0.83 -10.53 -12.10
CA THR A 62 -0.43 -9.13 -12.26
C THR A 62 0.61 -8.77 -11.19
N PRO A 63 1.49 -7.79 -11.43
CA PRO A 63 2.53 -7.42 -10.47
C PRO A 63 2.00 -7.06 -9.07
N ALA A 64 0.83 -6.40 -9.00
CA ALA A 64 0.19 -6.08 -7.72
C ALA A 64 -0.33 -7.32 -6.99
N ALA A 65 -1.00 -8.23 -7.71
CA ALA A 65 -1.51 -9.48 -7.15
C ALA A 65 -0.37 -10.36 -6.63
N GLU A 66 0.71 -10.51 -7.40
CA GLU A 66 1.92 -11.23 -6.96
C GLU A 66 2.51 -10.61 -5.70
N ALA A 67 2.68 -9.28 -5.68
CA ALA A 67 3.24 -8.59 -4.52
C ALA A 67 2.41 -8.81 -3.24
N ILE A 68 1.08 -8.84 -3.35
CA ILE A 68 0.17 -9.11 -2.23
C ILE A 68 0.34 -10.56 -1.73
N VAL A 69 0.37 -11.54 -2.64
CA VAL A 69 0.60 -12.95 -2.27
C VAL A 69 1.94 -13.10 -1.57
N ARG A 70 3.01 -12.48 -2.10
CA ARG A 70 4.33 -12.52 -1.48
C ARG A 70 4.37 -11.81 -0.13
N ALA A 71 3.66 -10.70 0.04
CA ALA A 71 3.52 -10.05 1.34
C ALA A 71 2.84 -10.95 2.38
N MET A 72 1.80 -11.70 1.97
CA MET A 72 1.16 -12.71 2.81
C MET A 72 2.13 -13.84 3.21
N ILE A 73 2.94 -14.32 2.27
CA ILE A 73 3.95 -15.35 2.53
C ILE A 73 5.01 -14.84 3.52
N ARG A 74 5.53 -13.62 3.33
CA ARG A 74 6.49 -13.04 4.27
C ARG A 74 5.91 -12.82 5.66
N ALA A 75 4.63 -12.49 5.76
CA ALA A 75 3.96 -12.24 7.04
C ALA A 75 3.67 -13.52 7.84
N TYR A 76 3.33 -14.62 7.16
CA TYR A 76 2.78 -15.82 7.81
C TYR A 76 3.50 -17.12 7.48
N GLY A 77 4.31 -17.16 6.42
CA GLY A 77 5.05 -18.34 5.99
C GLY A 77 4.17 -19.58 5.86
N THR A 78 4.57 -20.65 6.53
CA THR A 78 3.85 -21.94 6.53
C THR A 78 2.56 -21.92 7.35
N GLU A 79 2.35 -20.94 8.24
CA GLU A 79 1.12 -20.83 9.05
C GLU A 79 -0.13 -20.63 8.18
N LEU A 80 0.03 -20.11 6.96
CA LEU A 80 -1.02 -20.00 5.95
C LEU A 80 -1.74 -21.33 5.69
N PHE A 81 -1.03 -22.45 5.85
CA PHE A 81 -1.54 -23.81 5.60
C PHE A 81 -1.89 -24.57 6.88
N GLY A 82 -1.77 -23.93 8.04
CA GLY A 82 -2.09 -24.49 9.35
C GLY A 82 -3.55 -24.27 9.77
N ARG A 83 -3.81 -24.41 11.07
CA ARG A 83 -5.09 -24.04 11.69
C ARG A 83 -4.96 -22.63 12.27
N GLY A 84 -5.93 -21.75 11.99
CA GLY A 84 -6.01 -20.43 12.60
C GLY A 84 -6.23 -19.29 11.61
N SER A 85 -6.03 -18.07 12.09
CA SER A 85 -6.36 -16.84 11.36
C SER A 85 -5.54 -16.62 10.08
N ALA A 86 -4.28 -17.10 10.02
CA ALA A 86 -3.47 -17.01 8.80
C ALA A 86 -4.10 -17.83 7.67
N ASN A 87 -4.62 -19.03 8.00
CA ASN A 87 -5.40 -19.83 7.05
C ASN A 87 -6.73 -19.17 6.69
N SER A 88 -7.42 -18.53 7.64
CA SER A 88 -8.62 -17.74 7.34
C SER A 88 -8.33 -16.59 6.36
N ALA A 89 -7.21 -15.89 6.54
CA ALA A 89 -6.76 -14.82 5.64
C ALA A 89 -6.39 -15.37 4.25
N LEU A 90 -5.68 -16.50 4.17
CA LEU A 90 -5.41 -17.19 2.90
C LEU A 90 -6.71 -17.56 2.18
N ARG A 91 -7.69 -18.14 2.90
CA ARG A 91 -8.99 -18.49 2.33
C ARG A 91 -9.76 -17.26 1.85
N ALA A 92 -9.72 -16.16 2.60
CA ALA A 92 -10.33 -14.91 2.19
C ALA A 92 -9.67 -14.37 0.91
N MET A 93 -8.34 -14.41 0.81
CA MET A 93 -7.59 -14.03 -0.38
C MET A 93 -7.94 -14.90 -1.59
N ILE A 94 -8.02 -16.23 -1.43
CA ILE A 94 -8.42 -17.15 -2.51
C ILE A 94 -9.86 -16.87 -2.98
N LYS A 95 -10.75 -16.55 -2.04
CA LYS A 95 -12.16 -16.24 -2.31
C LYS A 95 -12.36 -14.92 -3.05
N ALA A 96 -11.60 -13.89 -2.70
CA ALA A 96 -11.76 -12.56 -3.25
C ALA A 96 -10.89 -12.30 -4.49
N GLY A 97 -9.72 -12.95 -4.58
CA GLY A 97 -8.62 -12.50 -5.41
C GLY A 97 -7.63 -11.63 -4.62
N PRO A 98 -6.30 -11.74 -4.83
CA PRO A 98 -5.28 -10.95 -4.14
C PRO A 98 -5.53 -9.43 -4.12
N VAL A 99 -5.83 -8.82 -5.26
CA VAL A 99 -6.05 -7.36 -5.36
C VAL A 99 -7.30 -6.95 -4.57
N SER A 100 -8.43 -7.62 -4.78
CA SER A 100 -9.68 -7.36 -4.04
C SER A 100 -9.51 -7.57 -2.53
N PHE A 101 -8.75 -8.59 -2.13
CA PHE A 101 -8.38 -8.82 -0.74
C PHE A 101 -7.56 -7.65 -0.17
N GLY A 102 -6.56 -7.18 -0.89
CA GLY A 102 -5.76 -6.02 -0.49
C GLY A 102 -6.61 -4.75 -0.35
N GLN A 103 -7.48 -4.48 -1.32
CA GLN A 103 -8.41 -3.34 -1.27
C GLN A 103 -9.31 -3.42 -0.03
N THR A 104 -9.85 -4.60 0.26
CA THR A 104 -10.67 -4.85 1.47
C THR A 104 -9.88 -4.67 2.75
N ALA A 105 -8.60 -5.06 2.79
CA ALA A 105 -7.76 -4.83 3.95
C ALA A 105 -7.55 -3.33 4.24
N LEU A 106 -7.58 -2.48 3.21
CA LEU A 106 -7.44 -1.03 3.34
C LEU A 106 -8.75 -0.28 3.62
N THR A 107 -9.92 -0.91 3.46
CA THR A 107 -11.19 -0.30 3.90
C THR A 107 -11.39 -0.39 5.40
N LEU A 108 -10.59 -1.20 6.09
CA LEU A 108 -10.52 -1.21 7.54
C LEU A 108 -9.95 0.14 8.01
N GLY A 109 -10.78 0.92 8.69
CA GLY A 109 -10.39 2.22 9.21
C GLY A 109 -9.19 2.13 10.18
N PRO A 110 -8.51 3.27 10.46
CA PRO A 110 -7.37 3.30 11.37
C PRO A 110 -7.70 2.77 12.78
N ASP A 111 -8.98 2.88 13.17
CA ASP A 111 -9.53 2.45 14.46
C ASP A 111 -10.09 1.01 14.44
N ALA A 112 -9.99 0.30 13.31
CA ALA A 112 -10.41 -1.10 13.26
C ALA A 112 -9.61 -1.90 14.30
N PRO A 113 -10.27 -2.75 15.12
CA PRO A 113 -9.59 -3.58 16.11
C PRO A 113 -8.84 -4.72 15.40
N LEU A 114 -7.72 -4.38 14.78
CA LEU A 114 -6.80 -5.30 14.13
C LEU A 114 -5.77 -5.79 15.16
N PRO A 115 -5.53 -7.11 15.24
CA PRO A 115 -4.41 -7.64 16.01
C PRO A 115 -3.10 -6.97 15.55
N GLU A 116 -2.20 -6.64 16.47
CA GLU A 116 -0.97 -5.92 16.16
C GLU A 116 -0.17 -6.56 15.02
N ARG A 117 -0.13 -7.90 14.99
CA ARG A 117 0.52 -8.68 13.94
C ARG A 117 -0.02 -8.46 12.52
N VAL A 118 -1.24 -7.95 12.37
CA VAL A 118 -1.88 -7.69 11.06
C VAL A 118 -1.49 -6.30 10.53
N ARG A 119 -1.12 -5.36 11.42
CA ARG A 119 -0.79 -3.98 11.04
C ARG A 119 0.38 -3.88 10.04
N PRO A 120 1.49 -4.63 10.19
CA PRO A 120 2.58 -4.61 9.22
C PRO A 120 2.13 -5.05 7.81
N LEU A 121 1.26 -6.06 7.73
CA LEU A 121 0.74 -6.53 6.45
C LEU A 121 -0.16 -5.48 5.78
N VAL A 122 -1.04 -4.82 6.53
CA VAL A 122 -1.88 -3.73 5.98
C VAL A 122 -1.03 -2.57 5.48
N ALA A 123 0.00 -2.18 6.24
CA ALA A 123 0.94 -1.15 5.81
C ALA A 123 1.68 -1.54 4.54
N GLU A 124 2.09 -2.80 4.41
CA GLU A 124 2.74 -3.30 3.20
C GLU A 124 1.79 -3.34 1.99
N ILE A 125 0.54 -3.76 2.18
CA ILE A 125 -0.50 -3.70 1.14
C ILE A 125 -0.71 -2.26 0.67
N ASN A 126 -0.71 -1.28 1.59
CA ASN A 126 -0.80 0.12 1.20
C ASN A 126 0.38 0.56 0.32
N ARG A 127 1.61 0.18 0.67
CA ARG A 127 2.80 0.47 -0.16
C ARG A 127 2.75 -0.20 -1.52
N ILE A 128 2.19 -1.41 -1.60
CA ILE A 128 1.99 -2.12 -2.88
C ILE A 128 1.08 -1.29 -3.78
N PHE A 129 -0.06 -0.81 -3.29
CA PHE A 129 -0.95 0.04 -4.10
C PHE A 129 -0.41 1.45 -4.35
N GLU A 130 0.56 1.93 -3.57
CA GLU A 130 1.31 3.15 -3.92
C GLU A 130 2.25 2.93 -5.12
N ARG A 131 2.76 1.70 -5.28
CA ARG A 131 3.62 1.28 -6.40
C ARG A 131 2.81 0.90 -7.64
N TYR A 132 1.64 0.30 -7.45
CA TYR A 132 0.70 -0.14 -8.49
C TYR A 132 -0.64 0.61 -8.34
N PRO A 133 -0.68 1.92 -8.62
CA PRO A 133 -1.86 2.74 -8.38
C PRO A 133 -3.10 2.22 -9.11
N GLU A 134 -2.95 1.69 -10.32
CA GLU A 134 -3.99 1.12 -11.16
C GLU A 134 -4.76 -0.02 -10.48
N SER A 135 -4.09 -0.87 -9.69
CA SER A 135 -4.72 -1.98 -8.96
C SER A 135 -5.30 -1.57 -7.61
N GLY A 136 -5.00 -0.37 -7.13
CA GLY A 136 -5.57 0.17 -5.89
C GLY A 136 -6.92 0.85 -6.13
N PHE A 137 -7.21 1.88 -5.33
CA PHE A 137 -8.39 2.72 -5.49
C PHE A 137 -8.22 3.81 -6.57
N SER A 138 -7.42 3.60 -7.62
CA SER A 138 -7.17 4.61 -8.68
C SER A 138 -8.45 5.19 -9.26
N HIS A 139 -9.45 4.36 -9.52
CA HIS A 139 -10.73 4.83 -10.05
C HIS A 139 -11.50 5.69 -9.03
N ALA A 140 -11.59 5.25 -7.77
CA ALA A 140 -12.23 6.05 -6.73
C ALA A 140 -11.48 7.36 -6.50
N ARG A 141 -10.15 7.33 -6.51
CA ARG A 141 -9.26 8.50 -6.48
C ARG A 141 -9.59 9.45 -7.64
N TYR A 142 -9.63 8.96 -8.87
CA TYR A 142 -10.00 9.76 -10.04
C TYR A 142 -11.39 10.39 -9.88
N SER A 143 -12.40 9.60 -9.51
CA SER A 143 -13.78 10.07 -9.32
C SER A 143 -13.89 11.12 -8.20
N LEU A 144 -13.13 10.98 -7.12
CA LEU A 144 -13.07 11.96 -6.03
C LEU A 144 -12.36 13.25 -6.49
N SER A 145 -11.29 13.16 -7.28
CA SER A 145 -10.64 14.37 -7.85
C SER A 145 -11.56 15.12 -8.80
N ALA A 146 -12.37 14.41 -9.58
CA ALA A 146 -13.31 15.01 -10.51
C ALA A 146 -14.39 15.86 -9.81
N ILE A 147 -14.66 15.59 -8.53
CA ILE A 147 -15.57 16.39 -7.69
C ILE A 147 -14.83 17.37 -6.76
N GLY A 148 -13.54 17.61 -7.00
CA GLY A 148 -12.74 18.62 -6.29
C GLY A 148 -12.22 18.19 -4.92
N LEU A 149 -12.33 16.90 -4.56
CA LEU A 149 -11.77 16.40 -3.31
C LEU A 149 -10.25 16.18 -3.46
N PRO A 150 -9.44 16.54 -2.45
CA PRO A 150 -8.01 16.29 -2.48
C PRO A 150 -7.75 14.79 -2.47
N VAL A 151 -7.09 14.31 -3.50
CA VAL A 151 -6.77 12.90 -3.66
C VAL A 151 -5.30 12.76 -3.38
N GLY A 152 -4.97 12.34 -2.17
CA GLY A 152 -3.62 12.40 -1.60
C GLY A 152 -2.50 12.09 -2.59
N ARG A 153 -1.92 13.16 -3.14
CA ARG A 153 -0.53 13.31 -3.58
C ARG A 153 -0.18 14.79 -3.79
N ASP A 154 -0.63 15.66 -2.88
CA ASP A 154 0.04 16.95 -2.71
C ASP A 154 1.30 16.73 -1.87
N ARG A 155 2.37 16.23 -2.51
CA ARG A 155 3.69 16.69 -2.08
C ARG A 155 3.69 18.18 -2.38
N LEU A 156 3.41 18.98 -1.36
CA LEU A 156 3.59 20.43 -1.40
C LEU A 156 4.92 20.73 -2.11
N PRO A 157 4.94 21.63 -3.11
CA PRO A 157 6.19 22.03 -3.73
C PRO A 157 7.12 22.53 -2.63
N GLN A 158 8.28 21.88 -2.47
CA GLN A 158 9.35 22.46 -1.68
C GLN A 158 9.65 23.82 -2.29
N VAL A 159 9.21 24.88 -1.60
CA VAL A 159 9.63 26.24 -1.90
C VAL A 159 11.14 26.26 -1.69
N HIS A 160 11.86 26.12 -2.80
CA HIS A 160 13.27 26.47 -2.88
C HIS A 160 13.37 27.95 -2.51
N ARG A 161 13.69 28.21 -1.24
CA ARG A 161 14.03 29.54 -0.77
C ARG A 161 15.37 29.89 -1.41
N SER A 162 15.32 30.51 -2.58
CA SER A 162 16.47 31.14 -3.20
C SER A 162 16.91 32.28 -2.27
N VAL A 163 17.99 32.03 -1.53
CA VAL A 163 18.72 33.07 -0.80
C VAL A 163 19.29 34.02 -1.85
N ARG A 164 18.57 35.11 -2.10
CA ARG A 164 18.98 36.16 -3.02
C ARG A 164 20.16 36.90 -2.39
N ARG A 165 21.34 36.61 -2.89
CA ARG A 165 22.61 37.31 -2.65
C ARG A 165 22.52 38.74 -3.22
N GLY A 166 22.74 39.75 -2.40
CA GLY A 166 22.92 41.16 -2.80
C GLY A 166 23.53 41.93 -1.63
N ARG A 167 24.87 41.92 -1.53
CA ARG A 167 25.80 43.02 -1.83
C ARG A 167 25.90 44.10 -0.74
N ASN A 168 27.09 44.12 -0.13
CA ASN A 168 27.63 45.09 0.81
C ASN A 168 27.94 46.46 0.16
N LEU A 169 28.30 47.40 1.06
CA LEU A 169 28.95 48.73 0.93
C LEU A 169 27.95 49.90 1.05
N GLU A 170 28.10 50.92 1.90
CA GLU A 170 29.07 51.31 2.94
C GLU A 170 28.50 52.60 3.60
N GLY A 171 28.79 52.89 4.87
CA GLY A 171 28.52 54.22 5.48
C GLY A 171 28.20 54.22 6.98
N SER A 172 29.25 54.37 7.80
CA SER A 172 29.28 54.52 9.28
C SER A 172 29.15 56.00 9.71
N PRO A 173 29.19 56.42 11.00
CA PRO A 173 28.56 55.96 12.25
C PRO A 173 27.83 57.11 13.02
N ASP A 174 27.34 56.76 14.21
CA ASP A 174 27.37 57.57 15.45
C ASP A 174 26.05 58.17 15.96
N SER A 175 25.56 57.64 17.10
CA SER A 175 25.07 58.41 18.26
C SER A 175 24.56 57.49 19.36
N ARG A 176 25.34 57.47 20.45
CA ARG A 176 24.98 56.95 21.79
C ARG A 176 23.76 57.69 22.36
N VAL A 177 22.81 56.97 22.94
CA VAL A 177 22.12 57.40 24.17
C VAL A 177 21.91 56.21 25.09
N VAL A 178 22.62 56.26 26.22
CA VAL A 178 22.45 55.47 27.43
C VAL A 178 21.23 56.00 28.18
N ARG A 179 20.36 55.13 28.71
CA ARG A 179 19.90 55.23 30.12
C ARG A 179 19.05 54.03 30.56
N ASN A 180 19.59 53.37 31.57
CA ASN A 180 18.99 52.50 32.58
C ASN A 180 17.61 52.99 33.06
N ASN A 181 16.73 52.05 33.42
CA ASN A 181 16.29 51.95 34.82
C ASN A 181 15.63 50.60 35.14
N HIS A 182 16.08 50.06 36.27
CA HIS A 182 15.46 49.01 37.08
C HIS A 182 14.00 49.32 37.41
N GLU A 183 13.14 48.30 37.52
CA GLU A 183 12.83 47.69 38.82
C GLU A 183 11.89 46.49 38.70
N LEU A 184 12.23 45.48 39.50
CA LEU A 184 11.43 44.32 39.85
C LEU A 184 10.20 44.74 40.68
N ARG A 185 9.07 44.06 40.47
CA ARG A 185 8.22 43.67 41.60
C ARG A 185 7.53 42.34 41.36
N VAL A 186 7.86 41.41 42.25
CA VAL A 186 7.30 40.09 42.43
C VAL A 186 6.05 40.20 43.31
N PHE A 187 5.17 39.20 43.17
CA PHE A 187 4.38 38.53 44.20
C PHE A 187 2.85 38.77 44.33
N ARG A 188 2.15 37.63 44.11
CA ARG A 188 1.14 36.95 44.95
C ARG A 188 -0.35 37.31 44.84
N SER A 189 -1.07 36.30 44.33
CA SER A 189 -2.14 35.52 44.98
C SER A 189 -3.54 36.08 45.24
N SER A 190 -4.48 35.21 44.86
CA SER A 190 -5.80 34.91 45.42
C SER A 190 -6.98 35.78 45.00
N ILE A 191 -7.87 35.19 44.17
CA ILE A 191 -9.21 34.72 44.60
C ILE A 191 -9.42 33.34 43.99
#